data_AF-A0AA88WSM1-F1
#
_entry.id   AF-A0AA88WSM1-F1
#
_cell.length_a   1.000
_cell.length_b   1.000
_cell.length_c   1.000
_cell.angle_alpha   90.00
_cell.angle_beta   90.00
_cell.angle_gamma   90.00
#
_symmetry.space_group_name_H-M   'P 1'
#
loop_
_entity.id
_entity.type
_entity.pdbx_description
1 polymer ?
#
loop_
_entity_poly.entity_id
_entity_poly.type
_entity_poly.pdbx_seq_one_letter_code
_entity_poly.pdbx_strand_id
1 'polypeptide(L)'
;MAVVTDVDKLYLCNDRISEATDKSKNEREFKYIIAEAKQGSVKAGQLAAQLIPRFFKYFPKLAEEAIDQHHNLGADEDRGVSNLSHC
;
A
#
# COMPACT_ATOMS: atom_id res chain seq x y z
N MET A 1 11.76 14.54 -19.33
CA MET A 1 12.15 13.56 -18.29
C MET A 1 10.88 13.16 -17.60
N ALA A 2 10.46 11.89 -17.67
CA ALA A 2 9.25 11.46 -16.97
C ALA A 2 9.49 11.59 -15.46
N VAL A 3 8.71 12.42 -14.77
CA VAL A 3 8.71 12.45 -13.31
C VAL A 3 8.13 11.11 -12.86
N VAL A 4 8.99 10.23 -12.34
CA VAL A 4 8.53 8.99 -11.72
C VAL A 4 7.74 9.40 -10.48
N THR A 5 6.45 9.10 -10.48
CA THR A 5 5.56 9.41 -9.35
C THR A 5 5.65 8.30 -8.31
N ASP A 6 5.26 8.57 -7.08
CA ASP A 6 5.27 7.54 -6.04
C ASP A 6 4.33 6.38 -6.36
N VAL A 7 3.24 6.66 -7.09
CA VAL A 7 2.35 5.64 -7.67
C VAL A 7 3.09 4.73 -8.66
N ASP A 8 3.92 5.30 -9.54
CA ASP A 8 4.70 4.53 -10.51
C ASP A 8 5.71 3.61 -9.82
N LYS A 9 6.39 4.11 -8.79
CA LYS A 9 7.29 3.30 -7.94
C LYS A 9 6.55 2.17 -7.21
N LEU A 10 5.33 2.41 -6.73
CA LEU A 10 4.50 1.37 -6.12
C LEU A 10 4.15 0.25 -7.11
N TYR A 11 3.85 0.59 -8.36
CA TYR A 11 3.64 -0.41 -9.42
C TYR A 11 4.91 -1.23 -9.69
N LEU A 12 6.06 -0.58 -9.78
CA LEU A 12 7.37 -1.23 -9.91
C LEU A 12 7.67 -2.17 -8.73
N CYS A 13 7.41 -1.73 -7.49
CA CYS A 13 7.58 -2.56 -6.30
C CYS A 13 6.66 -3.78 -6.34
N ASN A 14 5.39 -3.60 -6.69
CA ASN A 14 4.43 -4.70 -6.84
C ASN A 14 4.88 -5.73 -7.89
N ASP A 15 5.37 -5.26 -9.03
CA ASP A 15 5.83 -6.12 -10.11
C ASP A 15 7.07 -6.93 -9.68
N ARG A 16 8.05 -6.26 -9.08
CA ARG A 16 9.25 -6.90 -8.52
C ARG A 16 8.94 -7.95 -7.46
N ILE A 17 8.03 -7.67 -6.52
CA ILE A 17 7.64 -8.63 -5.48
C ILE A 17 6.83 -9.78 -6.12
N SER A 18 6.03 -9.52 -7.14
CA SER A 18 5.25 -10.56 -7.83
C SER A 18 6.13 -11.50 -8.65
N GLU A 19 7.08 -10.94 -9.41
CA GLU A 19 8.03 -11.67 -10.25
C GLU A 19 9.11 -12.39 -9.42
N ALA A 20 9.43 -11.88 -8.22
CA ALA A 20 10.38 -12.52 -7.33
C ALA A 20 9.96 -13.97 -6.98
N THR A 21 10.87 -14.91 -7.26
CA THR A 21 10.76 -16.30 -6.81
C THR A 21 10.69 -16.39 -5.29
N ASP A 22 11.55 -15.62 -4.61
CA ASP A 22 11.59 -15.53 -3.16
C ASP A 22 11.09 -14.16 -2.71
N LYS A 23 9.78 -14.09 -2.45
CA LYS A 23 9.08 -12.86 -2.09
C LYS A 23 9.63 -12.29 -0.78
N SER A 24 9.95 -13.18 0.15
CA SER A 24 10.49 -12.83 1.47
C SER A 24 11.82 -12.08 1.42
N LYS A 25 12.56 -12.10 0.30
CA LYS A 25 13.78 -11.28 0.12
C LYS A 25 13.52 -9.84 -0.30
N ASN A 26 12.30 -9.51 -0.73
CA ASN A 26 11.93 -8.17 -1.19
C ASN A 26 11.38 -7.29 -0.05
N GLU A 27 11.88 -7.48 1.18
CA GLU A 27 11.48 -6.70 2.36
C GLU A 27 11.65 -5.19 2.16
N ARG A 28 12.67 -4.77 1.39
CA ARG A 28 12.90 -3.35 1.09
C ARG A 28 11.78 -2.73 0.26
N GLU A 29 11.34 -3.44 -0.78
CA GLU A 29 10.24 -2.97 -1.63
C GLU A 29 8.92 -2.95 -0.83
N PHE A 30 8.71 -3.94 0.04
CA PHE A 30 7.53 -3.98 0.91
C PHE A 30 7.54 -2.84 1.94
N LYS A 31 8.69 -2.55 2.57
CA LYS A 31 8.84 -1.37 3.45
C LYS A 31 8.59 -0.06 2.72
N TYR A 32 9.01 0.04 1.46
CA TYR A 32 8.70 1.22 0.64
C TYR A 32 7.18 1.40 0.48
N ILE A 33 6.45 0.32 0.16
CA ILE A 33 4.98 0.35 0.07
C ILE A 33 4.34 0.82 1.38
N ILE A 34 4.80 0.31 2.53
CA ILE A 34 4.31 0.70 3.85
C ILE A 34 4.57 2.19 4.15
N ALA A 35 5.77 2.69 3.80
CA ALA A 35 6.14 4.09 4.00
C ALA A 35 5.30 5.04 3.13
N GLU A 36 5.04 4.67 1.89
CA GLU A 36 4.15 5.41 0.98
C GLU A 36 2.69 5.37 1.45
N ALA A 37 2.28 4.28 2.11
CA ALA A 37 0.98 4.22 2.77
C ALA A 37 0.80 5.34 3.80
N LYS A 38 1.88 5.73 4.50
CA LYS A 38 1.85 6.78 5.53
C LYS A 38 2.08 8.19 4.99
N GLN A 39 3.04 8.34 4.07
CA GLN A 39 3.59 9.64 3.66
C GLN A 39 3.29 9.99 2.19
N GLY A 40 2.81 9.03 1.41
CA GLY A 40 2.52 9.22 0.00
C GLY A 40 1.27 10.05 -0.24
N SER A 41 1.02 10.37 -1.51
CA SER A 41 -0.24 10.99 -1.93
C SER A 41 -1.43 10.05 -1.69
N VAL A 42 -2.64 10.59 -1.54
CA VAL A 42 -3.89 9.82 -1.34
C VAL A 42 -3.98 8.61 -2.31
N LYS A 43 -3.70 8.82 -3.59
CA LYS A 43 -3.69 7.74 -4.60
C LYS A 43 -2.61 6.68 -4.36
N ALA A 44 -1.41 7.08 -3.94
CA ALA A 44 -0.31 6.18 -3.61
C ALA A 44 -0.63 5.40 -2.33
N GLY A 45 -1.18 6.06 -1.31
CA GLY A 45 -1.64 5.44 -0.08
C GLY A 45 -2.75 4.41 -0.29
N GLN A 46 -3.76 4.73 -1.10
CA GLN A 46 -4.83 3.79 -1.49
C GLN A 46 -4.29 2.57 -2.25
N LEU A 47 -3.31 2.77 -3.14
CA LEU A 47 -2.66 1.65 -3.82
C LEU A 47 -1.85 0.81 -2.82
N ALA A 48 -1.08 1.45 -1.94
CA ALA A 48 -0.33 0.76 -0.90
C ALA A 48 -1.24 -0.05 0.04
N ALA A 49 -2.39 0.50 0.44
CA ALA A 49 -3.41 -0.20 1.23
C ALA A 49 -3.90 -1.48 0.56
N GLN A 50 -4.02 -1.51 -0.78
CA GLN A 50 -4.38 -2.71 -1.53
C GLN A 50 -3.22 -3.71 -1.65
N LEU A 51 -1.98 -3.23 -1.72
CA LEU A 51 -0.78 -4.07 -1.86
C LEU A 51 -0.36 -4.72 -0.54
N ILE A 52 -0.49 -4.01 0.58
CA ILE A 52 -0.17 -4.49 1.93
C ILE A 52 -0.77 -5.88 2.22
N PRO A 53 -2.11 -6.09 2.18
CA PRO A 53 -2.72 -7.37 2.49
C PRO A 53 -2.35 -8.47 1.48
N ARG A 54 -2.03 -8.09 0.23
CA ARG A 54 -1.64 -9.03 -0.83
C ARG A 54 -0.31 -9.72 -0.53
N PHE A 55 0.66 -8.96 0.00
CA PHE A 55 2.00 -9.46 0.27
C PHE A 55 2.25 -9.79 1.75
N PHE A 56 1.36 -9.36 2.64
CA PHE A 56 1.41 -9.59 4.08
C PHE A 56 1.77 -11.03 4.47
N LYS A 57 1.15 -12.04 3.82
CA LYS A 57 1.39 -13.46 4.10
C LYS A 57 2.83 -13.93 3.90
N TYR A 58 3.63 -13.21 3.11
CA TYR A 58 5.03 -13.53 2.87
C TYR A 58 5.97 -12.80 3.84
N PHE A 59 5.50 -11.73 4.50
CA PHE A 59 6.30 -10.88 5.37
C PHE A 59 5.72 -10.79 6.80
N PRO A 60 5.70 -11.90 7.57
CA PRO A 60 5.18 -11.89 8.94
C PRO A 60 5.96 -10.96 9.89
N LYS A 61 7.21 -10.61 9.55
CA LYS A 61 8.04 -9.67 10.33
C LYS A 61 7.63 -8.21 10.15
N LEU A 62 7.03 -7.87 9.02
CA LEU A 62 6.60 -6.52 8.67
C LEU A 62 5.07 -6.37 8.73
N ALA A 63 4.40 -7.48 9.04
CA ALA A 63 2.96 -7.59 9.19
C ALA A 63 2.40 -6.54 10.16
N GLU A 64 2.94 -6.46 11.36
CA GLU A 64 2.47 -5.55 12.40
C GLU A 64 2.55 -4.08 11.94
N GLU A 65 3.70 -3.68 11.41
CA GLU A 65 3.92 -2.33 10.87
C GLU A 65 2.99 -2.02 9.70
N ALA A 66 2.77 -2.99 8.81
CA ALA A 66 1.91 -2.82 7.65
C ALA A 66 0.42 -2.68 8.03
N ILE A 67 -0.04 -3.44 9.04
CA ILE A 67 -1.41 -3.32 9.57
C ILE A 67 -1.62 -1.96 10.22
N ASP A 68 -0.67 -1.50 11.02
CA ASP A 68 -0.72 -0.18 11.65
C ASP A 68 -0.87 0.93 10.60
N GLN A 69 -0.03 0.90 9.55
CA GLN A 69 -0.13 1.87 8.47
C GLN A 69 -1.42 1.75 7.65
N HIS A 70 -1.90 0.53 7.39
CA HIS A 70 -3.18 0.31 6.71
C HIS A 70 -4.36 0.88 7.52
N HIS A 71 -4.35 0.74 8.85
CA HIS A 71 -5.40 1.28 9.70
C HIS A 71 -5.39 2.82 9.68
N ASN A 72 -4.19 3.43 9.67
CA ASN A 72 -4.03 4.88 9.58
C ASN A 72 -4.59 5.46 8.25
N LEU A 73 -4.46 4.73 7.14
CA LEU A 73 -5.05 5.12 5.85
C LEU A 73 -6.58 5.07 5.83
N GLY A 74 -7.16 4.06 6.48
CA GLY A 74 -8.62 3.88 6.53
C GLY A 74 -9.36 4.91 7.38
N ALA A 75 -8.66 5.62 8.28
CA ALA A 75 -9.24 6.69 9.08
C ALA A 75 -9.51 7.98 8.26
N ASP A 76 -8.93 8.12 7.06
CA ASP A 76 -9.13 9.26 6.16
C ASP A 76 -10.14 8.97 5.02
N GLU A 77 -10.68 7.74 4.92
CA GLU A 77 -11.67 7.34 3.89
C GLU A 77 -13.15 7.49 4.34
N ASP A 78 -13.48 8.43 5.21
CA ASP A 78 -14.88 8.88 5.37
C ASP A 78 -15.27 9.89 4.28
N ARG A 79 -15.24 9.53 2.99
CA ARG A 79 -15.99 10.25 1.92
C ARG A 79 -16.31 9.31 0.75
N GLY A 80 -17.18 8.34 0.99
CA GLY A 80 -17.53 7.38 -0.06
C GLY A 80 -18.91 6.75 -0.01
N VAL A 81 -19.79 7.09 0.94
CA VAL A 81 -21.20 6.64 0.89
C VAL A 81 -22.15 7.71 1.43
N SER A 82 -22.28 8.83 0.72
CA SER A 82 -23.56 9.56 0.74
C SER A 82 -24.59 8.76 -0.06
N ASN A 83 -24.99 7.62 0.47
CA ASN A 83 -26.28 7.01 0.17
C ASN A 83 -27.10 7.03 1.46
N LEU A 84 -27.62 8.21 1.79
CA LEU A 84 -28.89 8.30 2.49
C LEU A 84 -29.80 9.24 1.70
N SER A 85 -30.36 8.66 0.65
CA SER A 85 -31.71 9.02 0.22
C SER A 85 -32.68 8.69 1.35
N HIS A 86 -33.72 9.52 1.49
CA HIS A 86 -34.89 9.43 2.38
C HIS A 86 -34.84 10.22 3.71
N CYS A 87 -35.29 11.48 3.65
CA CYS A 87 -36.58 11.95 4.17
C CYS A 87 -36.99 13.24 3.43
#